data_AF-F8AAA2-F1
#
_entry.id   AF-F8AAA2-F1
#
_cell.length_a   1.000
_cell.length_b   1.000
_cell.length_c   1.000
_cell.angle_alpha   90.00
_cell.angle_beta   90.00
_cell.angle_gamma   90.00
#
_symmetry.space_group_name_H-M   'P 1'
#
loop_
_entity.id
_entity.type
_entity.pdbx_description
1 polymer ?
#
loop_
_entity_poly.entity_id
_entity_poly.type
_entity_poly.pdbx_seq_one_letter_code
_entity_poly.pdbx_strand_id
1 'polypeptide(L)'
;MPNKPAKKREKDFHFVGNFFSLWEKFFHSPEGAFKEHYISGFSFLLDKIAINLLVIVKENQKEVFMAEQNNSKQEDALIQLEVFKEYIRRKGLRYTPERETIIKEIFSLSGHFDVDGLYLRLRNKGKKLSKASIYRTIPLLIDCGLLQEVYHEDGHMHYEPASPHPHGHIRCLECRRVEEFDDERIKQIQKNVTEKYGYRITGIRFEILGYCPDCLKKVPV
;
A
#
# COMPACT_ATOMS: atom_id res chain seq x y z
N MET A 1 -1.59 -26.91 18.38
CA MET A 1 -0.74 -27.92 17.70
C MET A 1 -0.12 -27.28 16.48
N PRO A 2 1.21 -27.13 16.38
CA PRO A 2 1.83 -26.48 15.23
C PRO A 2 2.00 -27.52 14.10
N ASN A 3 1.42 -27.22 12.95
CA ASN A 3 1.62 -27.99 11.73
C ASN A 3 2.78 -27.37 10.93
N LYS A 4 3.91 -28.06 10.88
CA LYS A 4 4.85 -28.05 9.74
C LYS A 4 4.87 -29.49 9.21
N PRO A 5 5.09 -29.77 7.90
CA PRO A 5 5.95 -28.99 7.00
C PRO A 5 5.46 -28.87 5.54
N ALA A 6 6.04 -27.93 4.78
CA ALA A 6 6.08 -27.99 3.31
C ALA A 6 7.53 -27.82 2.83
N LYS A 7 8.39 -28.79 3.14
CA LYS A 7 9.75 -28.97 2.56
C LYS A 7 9.69 -29.47 1.10
N LYS A 8 8.81 -28.91 0.26
CA LYS A 8 8.64 -29.37 -1.13
C LYS A 8 9.08 -28.37 -2.21
N ARG A 9 9.32 -27.10 -1.88
CA ARG A 9 9.64 -26.07 -2.89
C ARG A 9 11.13 -25.74 -3.07
N GLU A 10 12.01 -26.26 -2.22
CA GLU A 10 13.47 -26.08 -2.35
C GLU A 10 14.08 -26.97 -3.44
N LYS A 11 13.42 -28.09 -3.80
CA LYS A 11 13.92 -29.03 -4.81
C LYS A 11 13.73 -28.53 -6.25
N ASP A 12 12.76 -27.64 -6.47
CA ASP A 12 12.42 -27.17 -7.81
C ASP A 12 13.42 -26.10 -8.32
N PHE A 13 14.00 -25.29 -7.41
CA PHE A 13 15.06 -24.33 -7.77
C PHE A 13 16.40 -25.03 -8.10
N HIS A 14 16.68 -26.16 -7.45
CA HIS A 14 17.85 -26.99 -7.78
C HIS A 14 17.76 -27.59 -9.19
N PHE A 15 16.55 -27.85 -9.71
CA PHE A 15 16.37 -28.42 -11.05
C PHE A 15 16.70 -27.43 -12.16
N VAL A 16 16.31 -26.15 -12.00
CA VAL A 16 16.54 -25.10 -13.01
C VAL A 16 18.03 -24.70 -13.08
N GLY A 17 18.71 -24.60 -11.92
CA GLY A 17 20.15 -24.33 -11.87
C GLY A 17 21.01 -25.47 -12.46
N ASN A 18 20.64 -26.73 -12.19
CA ASN A 18 21.33 -27.87 -12.78
C ASN A 18 21.14 -27.92 -14.30
N PHE A 19 19.96 -27.57 -14.81
CA PHE A 19 19.67 -27.56 -16.25
C PHE A 19 20.54 -26.56 -17.00
N PHE A 20 20.73 -25.34 -16.49
CA PHE A 20 21.58 -24.32 -17.14
C PHE A 20 23.06 -24.74 -17.15
N SER A 21 23.56 -25.31 -16.04
CA SER A 21 24.95 -25.81 -15.96
C SER A 21 25.21 -27.07 -16.81
N LEU A 22 24.21 -27.93 -16.97
CA LEU A 22 24.26 -29.09 -17.86
C LEU A 22 24.19 -28.65 -19.32
N TRP A 23 23.41 -27.61 -19.62
CA TRP A 23 23.28 -27.03 -20.95
C TRP A 23 24.58 -26.36 -21.43
N GLU A 24 25.26 -25.56 -20.59
CA GLU A 24 26.57 -25.00 -20.93
C GLU A 24 27.64 -26.06 -21.20
N LYS A 25 27.69 -27.13 -20.37
CA LYS A 25 28.62 -28.25 -20.55
C LYS A 25 28.32 -29.08 -21.79
N PHE A 26 27.06 -29.19 -22.19
CA PHE A 26 26.66 -29.95 -23.38
C PHE A 26 27.01 -29.21 -24.68
N PHE A 27 26.91 -27.87 -24.69
CA PHE A 27 27.22 -27.04 -25.86
C PHE A 27 28.73 -26.79 -26.08
N HIS A 28 29.55 -26.86 -25.02
CA HIS A 28 31.00 -26.64 -25.08
C HIS A 28 31.84 -27.93 -25.04
N SER A 29 31.21 -29.11 -25.14
CA SER A 29 31.92 -30.39 -25.29
C SER A 29 32.36 -30.61 -26.75
N PRO A 30 33.62 -31.00 -27.02
CA PRO A 30 34.11 -31.26 -28.38
C PRO A 30 33.37 -32.39 -29.12
N GLU A 31 32.64 -33.24 -28.40
CA GLU A 31 31.89 -34.38 -28.94
C GLU A 31 30.45 -34.02 -29.36
N GLY A 32 29.99 -32.79 -29.13
CA GLY A 32 28.66 -32.30 -29.51
C GLY A 32 28.49 -31.96 -31.00
N ALA A 33 29.57 -32.00 -31.78
CA ALA A 33 29.61 -31.54 -33.17
C ALA A 33 28.98 -32.52 -34.20
N PHE A 34 28.15 -33.47 -33.76
CA PHE A 34 27.46 -34.41 -34.64
C PHE A 34 25.94 -34.34 -34.44
N LYS A 35 25.32 -33.22 -34.84
CA LYS A 35 23.89 -33.10 -35.22
C LYS A 35 23.48 -31.67 -35.65
N GLU A 36 24.15 -31.10 -36.65
CA GLU A 36 23.80 -29.76 -37.19
C GLU A 36 22.44 -29.68 -37.93
N HIS A 37 21.67 -30.78 -38.04
CA HIS A 37 20.35 -30.76 -38.68
C HIS A 37 19.14 -30.87 -37.73
N TYR A 38 19.35 -30.85 -36.41
CA TYR A 38 18.24 -30.84 -35.44
C TYR A 38 18.27 -29.65 -34.46
N ILE A 39 19.29 -28.81 -34.49
CA ILE A 39 19.56 -27.82 -33.43
C ILE A 39 18.88 -26.45 -33.69
N SER A 40 18.58 -26.08 -34.94
CA SER A 40 17.94 -24.78 -35.23
C SER A 40 16.48 -24.71 -34.75
N GLY A 41 15.71 -25.80 -34.92
CA GLY A 41 14.34 -25.90 -34.43
C GLY A 41 14.25 -26.06 -32.91
N PHE A 42 15.22 -26.74 -32.30
CA PHE A 42 15.29 -26.94 -30.85
C PHE A 42 15.70 -25.66 -30.12
N SER A 43 16.66 -24.89 -30.64
CA SER A 43 17.06 -23.59 -30.07
C SER A 43 15.88 -22.62 -30.01
N PHE A 44 15.12 -22.51 -31.11
CA PHE A 44 13.96 -21.64 -31.17
C PHE A 44 12.82 -22.07 -30.22
N LEU A 45 12.64 -23.38 -30.04
CA LEU A 45 11.68 -23.91 -29.09
C LEU A 45 12.12 -23.66 -27.64
N LEU A 46 13.41 -23.84 -27.34
CA LEU A 46 13.99 -23.57 -26.02
C LEU A 46 13.94 -22.08 -25.66
N ASP A 47 14.19 -21.18 -26.61
CA ASP A 47 14.05 -19.73 -26.41
C ASP A 47 12.60 -19.32 -26.14
N LYS A 48 11.64 -19.89 -26.89
CA LYS A 48 10.21 -19.65 -26.64
C LYS A 48 9.79 -20.17 -25.26
N ILE A 49 10.27 -21.34 -24.85
CA ILE A 49 10.00 -21.90 -23.53
C ILE A 49 10.62 -21.02 -22.44
N ALA A 50 11.86 -20.55 -22.62
CA ALA A 50 12.55 -19.68 -21.67
C ALA A 50 11.86 -18.31 -21.51
N ILE A 51 11.43 -17.69 -22.61
CA ILE A 51 10.65 -16.43 -22.60
C ILE A 51 9.32 -16.66 -21.88
N ASN A 52 8.61 -17.74 -22.19
CA ASN A 52 7.34 -18.04 -21.56
C ASN A 52 7.50 -18.31 -20.05
N LEU A 53 8.54 -19.04 -19.65
CA LEU A 53 8.93 -19.23 -18.25
C LEU A 53 9.23 -17.90 -17.56
N LEU A 54 9.97 -16.99 -18.21
CA LEU A 54 10.27 -15.66 -17.67
C LEU A 54 9.00 -14.81 -17.48
N VAL A 55 8.06 -14.85 -18.42
CA VAL A 55 6.75 -14.17 -18.30
C VAL A 55 5.96 -14.74 -17.12
N ILE A 56 5.84 -16.07 -17.03
CA ILE A 56 5.15 -16.77 -15.95
C ILE A 56 5.78 -16.45 -14.59
N VAL A 57 7.11 -16.42 -14.49
CA VAL A 57 7.82 -16.04 -13.25
C VAL A 57 7.53 -14.59 -12.86
N LYS A 58 7.53 -13.66 -13.82
CA LYS A 58 7.20 -12.24 -13.57
C LYS A 58 5.75 -12.02 -13.16
N GLU A 59 4.81 -12.73 -13.77
CA GLU A 59 3.39 -12.67 -13.41
C GLU A 59 3.16 -13.25 -12.01
N ASN A 60 3.73 -14.42 -11.70
CA ASN A 60 3.69 -15.00 -10.36
C ASN A 60 4.30 -14.08 -9.29
N GLN A 61 5.43 -13.41 -9.59
CA GLN A 61 6.03 -12.45 -8.65
C GLN A 61 5.12 -11.25 -8.38
N LYS A 62 4.40 -10.74 -9.39
CA LYS A 62 3.40 -9.68 -9.20
C LYS A 62 2.24 -10.15 -8.33
N GLU A 63 1.73 -11.36 -8.55
CA GLU A 63 0.64 -11.92 -7.75
C GLU A 63 1.04 -12.08 -6.27
N VAL A 64 2.24 -12.59 -5.99
CA VAL A 64 2.76 -12.72 -4.63
C VAL A 64 2.88 -11.35 -3.95
N PHE A 65 3.46 -10.35 -4.62
CA PHE A 65 3.59 -8.98 -4.09
C PHE A 65 2.22 -8.33 -3.79
N MET A 66 1.24 -8.49 -4.69
CA MET A 66 -0.11 -7.97 -4.49
C MET A 66 -0.84 -8.67 -3.33
N ALA A 67 -0.62 -9.98 -3.14
CA ALA A 67 -1.17 -10.73 -2.03
C ALA A 67 -0.59 -10.28 -0.68
N GLU A 68 0.72 -10.04 -0.62
CA GLU A 68 1.40 -9.53 0.58
C GLU A 68 0.89 -8.13 0.97
N GLN A 69 0.78 -7.23 0.01
CA GLN A 69 0.20 -5.89 0.21
C GLN A 69 -1.25 -5.93 0.69
N ASN A 70 -2.08 -6.82 0.11
CA ASN A 70 -3.47 -6.98 0.52
C ASN A 70 -3.58 -7.55 1.94
N ASN A 71 -2.69 -8.45 2.34
CA ASN A 71 -2.69 -8.99 3.71
C ASN A 71 -2.34 -7.90 4.74
N SER A 72 -1.32 -7.07 4.46
CA SER A 72 -0.95 -5.92 5.30
C SER A 72 -2.12 -4.96 5.50
N LYS A 73 -2.81 -4.58 4.43
CA LYS A 73 -3.98 -3.68 4.52
C LYS A 73 -5.15 -4.27 5.30
N GLN A 74 -5.36 -5.58 5.21
CA GLN A 74 -6.41 -6.24 6.00
C GLN A 74 -6.10 -6.24 7.49
N GLU A 75 -4.84 -6.47 7.86
CA GLU A 75 -4.39 -6.37 9.25
C GLU A 75 -4.52 -4.94 9.78
N ASP A 76 -4.09 -3.94 9.00
CA ASP A 76 -4.25 -2.52 9.34
C ASP A 76 -5.71 -2.16 9.57
N ALA A 77 -6.61 -2.54 8.66
CA ALA A 77 -8.04 -2.28 8.80
C ALA A 77 -8.64 -2.88 10.09
N LEU A 78 -8.17 -4.05 10.53
CA LEU A 78 -8.62 -4.68 11.77
C LEU A 78 -8.13 -3.91 13.01
N ILE A 79 -6.89 -3.45 13.01
CA ILE A 79 -6.32 -2.63 14.09
C ILE A 79 -7.12 -1.33 14.25
N GLN A 80 -7.34 -0.62 13.14
CA GLN A 80 -8.05 0.66 13.16
C GLN A 80 -9.52 0.51 13.57
N LEU A 81 -10.14 -0.61 13.22
CA LEU A 81 -11.48 -0.94 13.68
C LEU A 81 -11.55 -1.09 15.20
N GLU A 82 -10.54 -1.71 15.82
CA GLU A 82 -10.49 -1.88 17.27
C GLU A 82 -10.27 -0.55 18.00
N VAL A 83 -9.39 0.31 17.46
CA VAL A 83 -9.22 1.68 17.95
C VAL A 83 -10.56 2.44 17.91
N PHE A 84 -11.29 2.34 16.79
CA PHE A 84 -12.59 3.00 16.66
C PHE A 84 -13.65 2.45 17.62
N LYS A 85 -13.70 1.13 17.83
CA LYS A 85 -14.65 0.52 18.79
C LYS A 85 -14.43 1.07 20.20
N GLU A 86 -13.17 1.15 20.63
CA GLU A 86 -12.85 1.69 21.95
C GLU A 86 -13.22 3.18 22.07
N TYR A 87 -12.96 3.98 21.03
CA TYR A 87 -13.41 5.38 20.97
C TYR A 87 -14.93 5.50 21.07
N ILE A 88 -15.69 4.73 20.28
CA ILE A 88 -17.16 4.73 20.28
C ILE A 88 -17.72 4.34 21.65
N ARG A 89 -17.13 3.31 22.29
CA ARG A 89 -17.49 2.86 23.64
C ARG A 89 -17.26 3.96 24.67
N ARG A 90 -16.12 4.65 24.63
CA ARG A 90 -15.80 5.76 25.55
C ARG A 90 -16.74 6.95 25.39
N LYS A 91 -17.20 7.23 24.18
CA LYS A 91 -18.15 8.31 23.89
C LYS A 91 -19.61 7.92 24.14
N GLY A 92 -19.90 6.68 24.57
CA GLY A 92 -21.26 6.19 24.76
C GLY A 92 -22.07 6.10 23.45
N LEU A 93 -21.39 6.03 22.30
CA LEU A 93 -22.02 5.95 20.99
C LEU A 93 -22.28 4.49 20.61
N ARG A 94 -23.26 4.27 19.72
CA ARG A 94 -23.58 2.92 19.25
C ARG A 94 -22.61 2.45 18.15
N TYR A 95 -21.96 1.31 18.34
CA TYR A 95 -21.27 0.63 17.23
C TYR A 95 -22.29 -0.03 16.29
N THR A 96 -22.10 0.09 14.97
CA THR A 96 -23.03 -0.46 13.96
C THR A 96 -22.28 -1.18 12.85
N PRO A 97 -22.90 -2.20 12.20
CA PRO A 97 -22.30 -2.87 11.04
C PRO A 97 -22.01 -1.93 9.86
N GLU A 98 -22.77 -0.84 9.75
CA GLU A 98 -22.55 0.19 8.73
C GLU A 98 -21.20 0.88 8.93
N ARG A 99 -20.90 1.31 10.17
CA ARG A 99 -19.62 1.94 10.53
C ARG A 99 -18.45 0.99 10.27
N GLU A 100 -18.60 -0.28 10.63
CA GLU A 100 -17.59 -1.30 10.37
C GLU A 100 -17.30 -1.46 8.88
N THR A 101 -18.34 -1.51 8.07
CA THR A 101 -18.21 -1.66 6.61
C THR A 101 -17.50 -0.45 6.00
N ILE A 102 -17.84 0.76 6.45
CA ILE A 102 -17.20 2.00 5.99
C ILE A 102 -15.72 2.01 6.35
N ILE A 103 -15.36 1.68 7.59
CA ILE A 103 -13.96 1.68 8.07
C ILE A 103 -13.11 0.68 7.29
N LYS A 104 -13.57 -0.56 7.16
CA LYS A 104 -12.85 -1.59 6.40
C LYS A 104 -12.62 -1.17 4.96
N GLU A 105 -13.60 -0.52 4.35
CA GLU A 105 -13.45 -0.03 2.98
C GLU A 105 -12.39 1.07 2.90
N ILE A 106 -12.47 2.08 3.77
CA ILE A 106 -11.53 3.20 3.84
C ILE A 106 -10.08 2.70 3.98
N PHE A 107 -9.81 1.82 4.93
CA PHE A 107 -8.45 1.32 5.17
C PHE A 107 -7.98 0.27 4.14
N SER A 108 -8.85 -0.13 3.20
CA SER A 108 -8.42 -0.89 2.02
C SER A 108 -7.94 0.01 0.87
N LEU A 109 -8.29 1.31 0.90
CA LEU A 109 -7.90 2.28 -0.12
C LEU A 109 -6.41 2.62 -0.02
N SER A 110 -5.86 3.11 -1.12
CA SER A 110 -4.54 3.76 -1.16
C SER A 110 -4.78 5.22 -1.55
N GLY A 111 -4.13 6.14 -0.83
CA GLY A 111 -4.23 7.57 -1.09
C GLY A 111 -5.55 8.20 -0.65
N HIS A 112 -5.83 9.39 -1.19
CA HIS A 112 -6.99 10.19 -0.82
C HIS A 112 -8.30 9.66 -1.43
N PHE A 113 -9.41 9.94 -0.76
CA PHE A 113 -10.76 9.65 -1.26
C PHE A 113 -11.73 10.76 -0.88
N ASP A 114 -12.78 10.93 -1.69
CA ASP A 114 -13.94 11.73 -1.37
C ASP A 114 -15.15 10.86 -0.97
N VAL A 115 -16.20 11.48 -0.44
CA VAL A 115 -17.41 10.76 -0.01
C VAL A 115 -18.12 10.09 -1.18
N ASP A 116 -18.11 10.73 -2.34
CA ASP A 116 -18.85 10.28 -3.51
C ASP A 116 -18.19 9.06 -4.16
N GLY A 117 -16.87 9.05 -4.29
CA GLY A 117 -16.08 7.92 -4.73
C GLY A 117 -16.17 6.73 -3.76
N LEU A 118 -16.09 6.99 -2.45
CA LEU A 118 -16.28 5.94 -1.44
C LEU A 118 -17.68 5.33 -1.52
N TYR A 119 -18.71 6.15 -1.67
CA TYR A 119 -20.10 5.70 -1.83
C TYR A 119 -20.27 4.81 -3.06
N LEU A 120 -19.78 5.25 -4.22
CA LEU A 120 -19.86 4.50 -5.47
C LEU A 120 -19.15 3.15 -5.34
N ARG A 121 -17.97 3.12 -4.72
CA ARG A 121 -17.21 1.90 -4.49
C ARG A 121 -17.96 0.89 -3.61
N LEU A 122 -18.52 1.35 -2.49
CA LEU A 122 -19.34 0.53 -1.59
C LEU A 122 -20.58 -0.02 -2.30
N ARG A 123 -21.25 0.81 -3.10
CA ARG A 123 -22.41 0.40 -3.91
C ARG A 123 -22.06 -0.67 -4.94
N ASN A 124 -20.94 -0.51 -5.65
CA ASN A 124 -20.45 -1.47 -6.63
C ASN A 124 -20.08 -2.82 -5.99
N LYS A 125 -19.69 -2.82 -4.71
CA LYS A 125 -19.50 -4.03 -3.90
C LYS A 125 -20.80 -4.61 -3.30
N GLY A 126 -21.97 -4.11 -3.72
CA GLY A 126 -23.28 -4.56 -3.26
C GLY A 126 -23.63 -4.18 -1.82
N LYS A 127 -22.89 -3.25 -1.20
CA LYS A 127 -23.18 -2.80 0.17
C LYS A 127 -24.39 -1.87 0.18
N LYS A 128 -25.36 -2.14 1.05
CA LYS A 128 -26.57 -1.34 1.23
C LYS A 128 -26.33 -0.23 2.26
N LEU A 129 -25.62 0.82 1.85
CA LEU A 129 -25.30 1.98 2.69
C LEU A 129 -25.78 3.27 2.01
N SER A 130 -26.19 4.26 2.81
CA SER A 130 -26.52 5.60 2.31
C SER A 130 -25.30 6.52 2.35
N LYS A 131 -25.23 7.53 1.48
CA LYS A 131 -24.24 8.62 1.60
C LYS A 131 -24.31 9.27 3.00
N ALA A 132 -25.51 9.41 3.56
CA ALA A 132 -25.71 9.94 4.91
C ALA A 132 -25.04 9.11 6.01
N SER A 133 -24.92 7.78 5.86
CA SER A 133 -24.16 6.93 6.80
C SER A 133 -22.66 7.22 6.73
N ILE A 134 -22.13 7.52 5.54
CA ILE A 134 -20.72 7.90 5.35
C ILE A 134 -20.45 9.26 5.98
N TYR A 135 -21.27 10.27 5.66
CA TYR A 135 -21.16 11.62 6.23
C TYR A 135 -21.28 11.64 7.77
N ARG A 136 -22.07 10.75 8.37
CA ARG A 136 -22.16 10.61 9.84
C ARG A 136 -20.98 9.88 10.47
N THR A 137 -20.23 9.09 9.69
CA THR A 137 -19.12 8.27 10.18
C THR A 137 -17.80 9.01 10.07
N ILE A 138 -17.56 9.75 8.99
CA ILE A 138 -16.31 10.48 8.75
C ILE A 138 -15.93 11.41 9.92
N PRO A 139 -16.81 12.26 10.46
CA PRO A 139 -16.46 13.14 11.58
C PRO A 139 -16.03 12.38 12.83
N LEU A 140 -16.59 11.18 13.05
CA LEU A 140 -16.21 10.32 14.18
C LEU A 140 -14.82 9.71 13.97
N LEU A 141 -14.46 9.39 12.72
CA LEU A 141 -13.13 8.90 12.38
C LEU A 141 -12.08 10.01 12.49
N ILE A 142 -12.43 11.24 12.12
CA ILE A 142 -11.57 12.42 12.33
C ILE A 142 -11.38 12.70 13.83
N ASP A 143 -12.45 12.73 14.63
CA ASP A 143 -12.34 12.93 16.10
C ASP A 143 -11.60 11.77 16.79
N CYS A 144 -11.68 10.56 16.23
CA CYS A 144 -10.91 9.40 16.68
C CYS A 144 -9.43 9.47 16.27
N GLY A 145 -9.04 10.40 15.40
CA GLY A 145 -7.68 10.51 14.85
C GLY A 145 -7.34 9.42 13.83
N LEU A 146 -8.35 8.80 13.21
CA LEU A 146 -8.21 7.74 12.20
C LEU A 146 -8.24 8.27 10.76
N LEU A 147 -8.78 9.46 10.56
CA LEU A 147 -8.81 10.16 9.29
C LEU A 147 -8.31 11.59 9.45
N GLN A 148 -7.76 12.14 8.37
CA GLN A 148 -7.52 13.57 8.25
C GLN A 148 -8.11 14.13 6.95
N GLU A 149 -8.51 15.40 7.00
CA GLU A 149 -8.97 16.15 5.84
C GLU A 149 -7.79 16.67 5.02
N VAL A 150 -7.91 16.52 3.70
CA VAL A 150 -6.94 16.99 2.70
C VAL A 150 -7.66 17.95 1.76
N TYR A 151 -7.11 19.16 1.64
CA TYR A 151 -7.60 20.16 0.70
C TYR A 151 -7.01 19.90 -0.69
N HIS A 152 -7.89 19.63 -1.66
CA HIS A 152 -7.54 19.35 -3.04
C HIS A 152 -8.04 20.48 -3.96
N GLU A 153 -7.42 20.65 -5.13
CA GLU A 153 -7.68 21.76 -6.06
C GLU A 153 -9.08 21.72 -6.71
N ASP A 154 -9.74 20.57 -6.69
CA ASP A 154 -11.05 20.35 -7.31
C ASP A 154 -12.23 20.97 -6.53
N GLY A 155 -11.96 21.61 -5.39
CA GLY A 155 -12.98 22.22 -4.54
C GLY A 155 -13.79 21.22 -3.72
N HIS A 156 -13.46 19.93 -3.78
CA HIS A 156 -14.06 18.88 -2.97
C HIS A 156 -13.20 18.57 -1.74
N MET A 157 -13.84 18.12 -0.67
CA MET A 157 -13.13 17.68 0.53
C MET A 157 -12.69 16.24 0.36
N HIS A 158 -11.38 16.03 0.42
CA HIS A 158 -10.78 14.71 0.39
C HIS A 158 -10.35 14.30 1.80
N TYR A 159 -10.24 13.00 2.00
CA TYR A 159 -9.85 12.38 3.24
C TYR A 159 -8.79 11.31 3.00
N GLU A 160 -8.00 11.05 4.02
CA GLU A 160 -7.05 9.95 4.01
C GLU A 160 -6.93 9.32 5.40
N PRO A 161 -6.54 8.03 5.48
CA PRO A 161 -6.08 7.41 6.71
C PRO A 161 -5.06 8.29 7.42
N ALA A 162 -5.32 8.62 8.68
CA ALA A 162 -4.33 9.29 9.50
C ALA A 162 -3.14 8.33 9.70
N SER A 163 -1.92 8.79 9.45
CA SER A 163 -0.75 7.99 9.71
C SER A 163 -0.61 7.74 11.22
N PRO A 164 -0.34 6.49 11.64
CA PRO A 164 -0.11 6.17 13.05
C PRO A 164 1.15 6.84 13.60
N HIS A 165 2.03 7.34 12.74
CA HIS A 165 3.24 8.05 13.13
C HIS A 165 3.15 9.53 12.76
N PRO A 166 3.52 10.44 13.68
CA PRO A 166 3.80 11.81 13.34
C PRO A 166 4.77 11.89 12.18
N HIS A 167 4.32 12.44 11.06
CA HIS A 167 5.10 12.70 9.85
C HIS A 167 4.81 14.13 9.40
N GLY A 168 5.63 14.63 8.48
CA GLY A 168 5.45 15.94 7.90
C GLY A 168 4.90 15.86 6.48
N HIS A 169 4.21 16.92 6.08
CA HIS A 169 3.84 17.16 4.69
C HIS A 169 4.65 18.31 4.12
N ILE A 170 5.03 18.20 2.84
CA ILE A 170 5.53 19.32 2.04
C ILE A 170 4.49 19.60 0.96
N ARG A 171 3.90 20.79 0.97
CA ARG A 171 2.91 21.22 -0.03
C ARG A 171 3.53 22.26 -0.96
N CYS A 172 3.46 21.99 -2.27
CA CYS A 172 3.80 22.96 -3.29
C CYS A 172 2.76 24.09 -3.34
N LEU A 173 3.18 25.35 -3.36
CA LEU A 173 2.28 26.49 -3.45
C LEU A 173 1.76 26.74 -4.87
N GLU A 174 2.50 26.25 -5.88
CA GLU A 174 2.15 26.40 -7.30
C GLU A 174 1.22 25.29 -7.79
N CYS A 175 1.67 24.03 -7.75
CA CYS A 175 0.91 22.89 -8.28
C CYS A 175 0.18 22.06 -7.22
N ARG A 176 0.23 22.51 -5.95
CA ARG A 176 -0.43 21.86 -4.79
C ARG A 176 -0.07 20.40 -4.52
N ARG A 177 0.90 19.82 -5.25
CA ARG A 177 1.47 18.50 -4.94
C ARG A 177 1.87 18.44 -3.47
N VAL A 178 1.46 17.35 -2.81
CA VAL A 178 1.83 17.01 -1.43
C VAL A 178 2.80 15.84 -1.47
N GLU A 179 3.87 15.94 -0.70
CA GLU A 179 4.81 14.86 -0.45
C GLU A 179 4.90 14.61 1.06
N GLU A 180 4.82 13.34 1.46
CA GLU A 180 4.99 12.91 2.85
C GLU A 180 6.46 12.67 3.16
N PHE A 181 6.89 13.03 4.37
CA PHE A 181 8.21 12.68 4.90
C PHE A 181 8.15 12.30 6.37
N ASP A 182 8.95 11.31 6.77
CA ASP A 182 9.14 10.96 8.17
C ASP A 182 10.41 11.61 8.72
N ASP A 183 10.32 12.16 9.93
CA ASP A 183 11.46 12.75 10.63
C ASP A 183 11.27 12.60 12.15
N GLU A 184 12.20 11.91 12.80
CA GLU A 184 12.18 11.68 14.25
C GLU A 184 12.11 12.97 15.07
N ARG A 185 12.57 14.10 14.53
CA ARG A 185 12.47 15.41 15.20
C ARG A 185 11.02 15.83 15.42
N ILE A 186 10.08 15.41 14.59
CA ILE A 186 8.64 15.70 14.77
C ILE A 186 8.14 15.04 16.06
N LYS A 187 8.53 13.78 16.31
CA LYS A 187 8.19 13.05 17.53
C LYS A 187 8.85 13.67 18.76
N GLN A 188 10.10 14.13 18.62
CA GLN A 188 10.82 14.84 19.68
C GLN A 188 10.13 16.15 20.07
N ILE A 189 9.63 16.93 19.09
CA ILE A 189 8.87 18.15 19.37
C ILE A 189 7.64 17.84 20.23
N GLN A 190 6.86 16.82 19.87
CA GLN A 190 5.69 16.40 20.64
C GLN A 190 6.06 16.01 22.08
N LYS A 191 7.14 15.23 22.26
CA LYS A 191 7.64 14.85 23.59
C LYS A 191 8.04 16.08 24.41
N ASN A 192 8.84 16.98 23.83
CA ASN A 192 9.34 18.16 24.51
C ASN A 192 8.21 19.10 24.96
N VAL A 193 7.17 19.27 24.14
CA VAL A 193 6.00 20.08 24.49
C VAL A 193 5.21 19.44 25.64
N THR A 194 5.06 18.11 25.62
CA THR A 194 4.40 17.35 26.71
C THR A 194 5.15 17.54 28.02
N GLU A 195 6.47 17.38 28.03
CA GLU A 195 7.32 17.51 29.22
C GLU A 195 7.37 18.95 29.73
N LYS A 196 7.52 19.93 28.84
CA LYS A 196 7.70 21.34 29.23
C LYS A 196 6.41 21.98 29.75
N TYR A 197 5.27 21.62 29.18
CA TYR A 197 4.01 22.32 29.43
C TYR A 197 2.94 21.44 30.10
N GLY A 198 3.20 20.14 30.30
CA GLY A 198 2.30 19.22 30.99
C GLY A 198 1.02 18.88 30.23
N TYR A 199 0.95 19.17 28.93
CA TYR A 199 -0.22 18.82 28.12
C TYR A 199 -0.25 17.33 27.80
N ARG A 200 -1.43 16.72 27.87
CA ARG A 200 -1.69 15.43 27.23
C ARG A 200 -1.91 15.65 25.74
N ILE A 201 -0.85 15.57 24.94
CA ILE A 201 -0.94 15.74 23.48
C ILE A 201 -1.60 14.53 22.84
N THR A 202 -2.66 14.76 22.07
CA THR A 202 -3.41 13.73 21.34
C THR A 202 -2.99 13.60 19.88
N GLY A 203 -2.18 14.52 19.36
CA GLY A 203 -1.64 14.48 18.00
C GLY A 203 -0.80 15.71 17.67
N ILE A 204 -0.11 15.64 16.54
CA ILE A 204 0.67 16.73 15.95
C ILE A 204 0.42 16.75 14.44
N ARG A 205 0.26 17.94 13.86
CA ARG A 205 0.19 18.15 12.42
C ARG A 205 1.39 19.02 12.04
N PHE A 206 2.25 18.50 11.16
CA PHE A 206 3.44 19.20 10.69
C PHE A 206 3.34 19.42 9.18
N GLU A 207 3.45 20.68 8.75
CA GLU A 207 3.31 21.06 7.36
C GLU A 207 4.35 22.11 6.98
N ILE A 208 5.01 21.89 5.85
CA ILE A 208 5.95 22.78 5.21
C ILE A 208 5.35 23.26 3.89
N LEU A 209 5.38 24.57 3.66
CA LEU A 209 4.94 25.19 2.42
C LEU A 209 6.16 25.59 1.58
N GLY A 210 6.15 25.26 0.29
CA GLY A 210 7.28 25.56 -0.60
C GLY A 210 6.92 25.42 -2.08
N TYR A 211 7.92 25.30 -2.95
CA TYR A 211 7.73 25.01 -4.37
C TYR A 211 8.42 23.69 -4.71
N CYS A 212 7.72 22.77 -5.37
CA CYS A 212 8.32 21.49 -5.75
C CYS A 212 9.40 21.68 -6.82
N PRO A 213 10.34 20.72 -6.98
CA PRO A 213 11.41 20.81 -7.98
C PRO A 213 10.92 21.03 -9.42
N ASP A 214 9.73 20.52 -9.75
CA ASP A 214 9.12 20.69 -11.07
C ASP A 214 8.60 22.12 -11.29
N CYS A 215 8.05 22.75 -10.25
CA CYS A 215 7.56 24.12 -10.31
C CYS A 215 8.69 25.14 -10.25
N LEU A 216 9.74 24.89 -9.46
CA LEU A 216 10.92 25.77 -9.40
C LEU A 216 11.60 25.93 -10.78
N LYS A 217 11.61 24.88 -11.60
CA LYS A 217 12.13 24.96 -12.99
C LYS A 217 11.30 25.86 -13.91
N LYS A 218 10.07 26.17 -13.53
CA LYS A 218 9.13 27.01 -14.29
C LYS A 218 9.10 28.46 -13.79
N VAL A 219 9.68 28.74 -12.62
CA VAL A 219 9.80 30.10 -12.09
C VAL A 219 11.05 30.73 -12.74
N PRO A 220 10.90 31.77 -13.60
CA PRO A 220 12.05 32.56 -14.02
C PRO A 220 12.59 33.26 -12.78
N VAL A 221 13.88 33.09 -12.51
CA VAL A 221 14.59 33.81 -11.44
C VAL A 221 14.63 35.30 -11.76
#